data_AF-A0AA37IK29-F1
#
_entry.id   AF-A0AA37IK29-F1
#
_cell.length_a   1.000
_cell.length_b   1.000
_cell.length_c   1.000
_cell.angle_alpha   90.00
_cell.angle_beta   90.00
_cell.angle_gamma   90.00
#
_symmetry.space_group_name_H-M   'P 1'
#
loop_
_entity.id
_entity.type
_entity.pdbx_description
1 polymer ?
#
loop_
_entity_poly.entity_id
_entity_poly.type
_entity_poly.pdbx_seq_one_letter_code
_entity_poly.pdbx_strand_id
1 'polypeptide(L)'
;MRASVLCILATIELAACSNLPTALHQQEKAFSIDSENSLQFHTVLYYPKGEALHYPGYVLALEKSPRNDINGAGKKLVVSNAKYLEGERDGVFLAHNTRQTIDEFQNRDRKSLFISHIIKYDRPAAKDVTTTLIDQCFLYNSFEAQDPVDVNAKWEFKMVQKLSKDTVLDRHGIAWRRCPLYQPEQVTRVPGVCTARTRKSETAVRSDNVEILRNQYQSAAPRNFVYINGLDALKKLECGMASHLREERYSHVVIIVMGWNTSQDEAIRNFNDIIGNMVEAARQEEGEGKALFRPLVVGVTWPSMWTNSFANVFSYPNKADDADEVGLVWLNIVVNRTIPQLLKQVSSTMAPKVVLIGHSFGARAAMRALFSGPLLAQDKDAKEPIPDPRVDLVVALQGAVSINRFDPEKSWEGAPYRDFQKMWTQIVMTAASGDGATSLPFWYSPSGAASTWKKKCGDDASASTFECMKTVEYNAPATSDSHSKHLPFDLCFADDKGTCPVTLPRRDGKLLYIDTSAVVTTYNSPGTGGGAHSDIYRMPMGALLWKLTEAYAPNPLTPDDLCEPDTFEPSAQMYKDCTQEAELLPPG
;
A
#
# COMPACT_ATOMS: atom_id res chain seq x y z
N MET A 1 19.36 -50.75 26.11
CA MET A 1 19.28 -50.76 24.63
C MET A 1 17.86 -50.67 24.07
N ARG A 2 16.82 -51.30 24.65
CA ARG A 2 15.44 -51.20 24.11
C ARG A 2 14.72 -49.85 24.34
N ALA A 3 15.07 -49.11 25.39
CA ALA A 3 14.47 -47.80 25.66
C ALA A 3 14.97 -46.67 24.73
N SER A 4 16.22 -46.76 24.25
CA SER A 4 16.82 -45.73 23.38
C SER A 4 16.32 -45.77 21.94
N VAL A 5 15.88 -46.94 21.45
CA VAL A 5 15.32 -47.09 20.09
C VAL A 5 13.90 -46.54 20.01
N LEU A 6 13.13 -46.60 21.11
CA LEU A 6 11.75 -46.10 21.15
C LEU A 6 11.70 -44.55 21.14
N CYS A 7 12.64 -43.88 21.81
CA CYS A 7 12.73 -42.41 21.77
C CYS A 7 13.14 -41.88 20.38
N ILE A 8 14.03 -42.59 19.65
CA ILE A 8 14.47 -42.17 18.32
C ILE A 8 13.32 -42.28 17.29
N LEU A 9 12.49 -43.33 17.38
CA LEU A 9 11.32 -43.48 16.50
C LEU A 9 10.23 -42.45 16.81
N ALA A 10 9.98 -42.13 18.09
CA ALA A 10 9.04 -41.07 18.47
C ALA A 10 9.48 -39.66 18.02
N THR A 11 10.80 -39.39 17.97
CA THR A 11 11.32 -38.11 17.42
C THR A 11 11.24 -38.04 15.89
N ILE A 12 11.26 -39.18 15.19
CA ILE A 12 11.13 -39.23 13.72
C ILE A 12 9.68 -39.03 13.29
N GLU A 13 8.70 -39.55 14.05
CA GLU A 13 7.27 -39.35 13.75
C GLU A 13 6.78 -37.92 14.05
N LEU A 14 7.32 -37.24 15.06
CA LEU A 14 7.00 -35.83 15.35
C LEU A 14 7.62 -34.86 14.34
N ALA A 15 8.73 -35.23 13.67
CA ALA A 15 9.33 -34.43 12.61
C ALA A 15 8.58 -34.54 11.27
N ALA A 16 7.68 -35.53 11.10
CA ALA A 16 6.96 -35.78 9.85
C ALA A 16 5.64 -34.99 9.72
N CYS A 17 5.22 -34.24 10.75
CA CYS A 17 4.00 -33.42 10.72
C CYS A 17 4.24 -31.96 10.31
N SER A 18 5.46 -31.56 9.93
CA SER A 18 5.81 -30.13 9.84
C SER A 18 5.43 -29.41 8.55
N ASN A 19 4.98 -30.09 7.49
CA ASN A 19 4.60 -29.39 6.25
C ASN A 19 3.46 -30.12 5.52
N LEU A 20 2.22 -29.87 5.93
CA LEU A 20 1.07 -30.22 5.09
C LEU A 20 1.07 -29.29 3.87
N PRO A 21 1.09 -29.82 2.64
CA PRO A 21 1.00 -29.00 1.43
C PRO A 21 -0.27 -28.14 1.47
N THR A 22 -0.10 -26.84 1.28
CA THR A 22 -1.20 -25.88 1.15
C THR A 22 -1.87 -26.00 -0.23
N ALA A 23 -3.04 -25.37 -0.38
CA ALA A 23 -3.77 -25.32 -1.66
C ALA A 23 -2.94 -24.75 -2.82
N LEU A 24 -1.99 -23.84 -2.53
CA LEU A 24 -1.14 -23.21 -3.54
C LEU A 24 0.28 -23.78 -3.56
N HIS A 25 0.57 -24.86 -2.83
CA HIS A 25 1.94 -25.36 -2.65
C HIS A 25 2.67 -25.58 -3.98
N GLN A 26 2.00 -26.10 -5.01
CA GLN A 26 2.62 -26.31 -6.32
C GLN A 26 2.92 -25.00 -7.04
N GLN A 27 2.02 -24.02 -6.96
CA GLN A 27 2.20 -22.70 -7.56
C GLN A 27 3.28 -21.90 -6.82
N GLU A 28 3.31 -21.96 -5.49
CA GLU A 28 4.36 -21.37 -4.65
C GLU A 28 5.73 -21.99 -4.95
N LYS A 29 5.79 -23.31 -5.05
CA LYS A 29 7.00 -24.05 -5.42
C LYS A 29 7.49 -23.70 -6.82
N ALA A 30 6.58 -23.44 -7.76
CA ALA A 30 6.96 -23.04 -9.11
C ALA A 30 7.64 -21.66 -9.16
N PHE A 31 7.42 -20.81 -8.15
CA PHE A 31 8.13 -19.54 -7.97
C PHE A 31 9.24 -19.62 -6.93
N SER A 32 9.57 -20.80 -6.39
CA SER A 32 10.51 -20.99 -5.29
C SER A 32 10.22 -20.09 -4.08
N ILE A 33 8.93 -19.92 -3.75
CA ILE A 33 8.43 -19.17 -2.60
C ILE A 33 7.62 -20.05 -1.63
N ASP A 34 7.67 -21.37 -1.82
CA ASP A 34 7.13 -22.35 -0.87
C ASP A 34 7.98 -22.35 0.42
N SER A 35 7.55 -21.54 1.38
CA SER A 35 8.18 -21.42 2.70
C SER A 35 7.11 -21.47 3.78
N GLU A 36 7.50 -21.68 5.04
CA GLU A 36 6.57 -21.67 6.17
C GLU A 36 5.74 -20.38 6.26
N ASN A 37 6.23 -19.28 5.69
CA ASN A 37 5.55 -17.98 5.67
C ASN A 37 4.73 -17.72 4.41
N SER A 38 4.72 -18.62 3.42
CA SER A 38 3.98 -18.39 2.15
C SER A 38 2.50 -18.15 2.40
N LEU A 39 1.91 -18.90 3.35
CA LEU A 39 0.53 -18.74 3.79
C LEU A 39 0.22 -17.30 4.23
N GLN A 40 1.15 -16.66 4.94
CA GLN A 40 0.95 -15.34 5.53
C GLN A 40 1.05 -14.20 4.50
N PHE A 41 1.75 -14.40 3.39
CA PHE A 41 1.80 -13.42 2.29
C PHE A 41 0.75 -13.64 1.21
N HIS A 42 0.14 -14.82 1.22
CA HIS A 42 -0.89 -15.22 0.28
C HIS A 42 -2.25 -15.39 0.98
N THR A 43 -2.44 -14.82 2.17
CA THR A 43 -3.65 -15.03 2.98
C THR A 43 -4.93 -14.73 2.19
N VAL A 44 -4.94 -13.70 1.34
CA VAL A 44 -6.10 -13.37 0.49
C VAL A 44 -6.32 -14.34 -0.67
N LEU A 45 -5.30 -15.11 -1.06
CA LEU A 45 -5.44 -16.18 -2.06
C LEU A 45 -6.05 -17.43 -1.42
N TYR A 46 -5.75 -17.70 -0.15
CA TYR A 46 -6.31 -18.81 0.62
C TYR A 46 -7.70 -18.52 1.19
N TYR A 47 -7.89 -17.30 1.68
CA TYR A 47 -9.09 -16.83 2.36
C TYR A 47 -9.55 -15.52 1.74
N PRO A 48 -9.98 -15.50 0.47
CA PRO A 48 -10.32 -14.26 -0.22
C PRO A 48 -11.33 -13.43 0.57
N LYS A 49 -12.37 -14.05 1.14
CA LYS A 49 -13.38 -13.34 1.95
C LYS A 49 -13.03 -13.20 3.44
N GLY A 50 -11.87 -13.70 3.87
CA GLY A 50 -11.45 -13.67 5.27
C GLY A 50 -10.81 -12.34 5.64
N GLU A 51 -9.92 -11.85 4.79
CA GLU A 51 -9.14 -10.62 5.01
C GLU A 51 -9.33 -9.69 3.80
N ALA A 52 -10.16 -8.66 3.95
CA ALA A 52 -10.59 -7.78 2.87
C ALA A 52 -10.50 -6.31 3.27
N LEU A 53 -10.35 -5.42 2.29
CA LEU A 53 -10.50 -3.98 2.57
C LEU A 53 -11.94 -3.68 2.98
N HIS A 54 -12.10 -2.84 4.00
CA HIS A 54 -13.38 -2.31 4.47
C HIS A 54 -13.83 -1.06 3.68
N TYR A 55 -13.04 -0.66 2.70
CA TYR A 55 -13.27 0.51 1.86
C TYR A 55 -13.07 0.15 0.38
N PRO A 56 -13.78 0.80 -0.56
CA PRO A 56 -13.52 0.61 -1.98
C PRO A 56 -12.06 0.90 -2.30
N GLY A 57 -11.46 0.06 -3.13
CA GLY A 57 -10.02 0.14 -3.33
C GLY A 57 -9.39 -1.06 -3.99
N TYR A 58 -8.07 -1.13 -3.84
CA TYR A 58 -7.23 -2.15 -4.42
C TYR A 58 -6.17 -2.61 -3.43
N VAL A 59 -5.85 -3.90 -3.46
CA VAL A 59 -4.62 -4.43 -2.84
C VAL A 59 -3.69 -4.84 -3.97
N LEU A 60 -2.52 -4.21 -4.04
CA LEU A 60 -1.40 -4.55 -4.91
C LEU A 60 -0.39 -5.37 -4.09
N ALA A 61 -0.31 -6.66 -4.37
CA ALA A 61 0.63 -7.54 -3.69
C ALA A 61 1.88 -7.78 -4.56
N LEU A 62 3.04 -7.58 -3.94
CA LEU A 62 4.35 -7.87 -4.51
C LEU A 62 4.91 -9.13 -3.87
N GLU A 63 5.70 -9.88 -4.64
CA GLU A 63 6.45 -11.05 -4.19
C GLU A 63 7.88 -11.03 -4.73
N LYS A 64 8.79 -11.77 -4.11
CA LYS A 64 10.21 -11.84 -4.52
C LYS A 64 10.64 -13.28 -4.80
N SER A 65 10.96 -13.56 -6.07
CA SER A 65 11.27 -14.91 -6.56
C SER A 65 12.59 -14.92 -7.33
N PRO A 66 13.31 -16.06 -7.43
CA PRO A 66 14.46 -16.18 -8.32
C PRO A 66 14.13 -15.73 -9.75
N ARG A 67 15.03 -14.95 -10.36
CA ARG A 67 14.77 -14.35 -11.68
C ARG A 67 14.52 -15.39 -12.78
N ASN A 68 15.13 -16.56 -12.65
CA ASN A 68 14.95 -17.67 -13.58
C ASN A 68 13.53 -18.25 -13.54
N ASP A 69 12.82 -18.07 -12.42
CA ASP A 69 11.49 -18.66 -12.20
C ASP A 69 10.37 -17.71 -12.67
N ILE A 70 10.61 -16.39 -12.65
CA ILE A 70 9.61 -15.39 -13.07
C ILE A 70 9.78 -14.88 -14.50
N ASN A 71 10.97 -15.03 -15.09
CA ASN A 71 11.40 -14.66 -16.45
C ASN A 71 11.02 -13.22 -16.89
N GLY A 72 11.84 -12.59 -17.74
CA GLY A 72 11.66 -11.18 -18.11
C GLY A 72 12.15 -10.17 -17.07
N ALA A 73 12.65 -10.62 -15.91
CA ALA A 73 13.35 -9.80 -14.91
C ALA A 73 14.65 -9.15 -15.43
N GLY A 74 15.10 -9.51 -16.64
CA GLY A 74 16.18 -8.81 -17.36
C GLY A 74 15.75 -7.48 -17.99
N LYS A 75 14.45 -7.19 -18.06
CA LYS A 75 13.95 -5.90 -18.56
C LYS A 75 14.18 -4.82 -17.50
N LYS A 76 14.99 -3.82 -17.85
CA LYS A 76 15.27 -2.70 -16.96
C LYS A 76 14.07 -1.75 -16.92
N LEU A 77 13.33 -1.78 -15.82
CA LEU A 77 12.17 -0.90 -15.60
C LEU A 77 12.57 0.52 -15.15
N VAL A 78 13.81 0.70 -14.71
CA VAL A 78 14.38 1.99 -14.30
C VAL A 78 15.71 2.23 -14.97
N VAL A 79 16.00 3.50 -15.25
CA VAL A 79 17.25 3.96 -15.86
C VAL A 79 18.35 4.08 -14.81
N SER A 80 19.37 3.22 -14.87
CA SER A 80 20.49 3.24 -13.92
C SER A 80 21.61 4.23 -14.27
N ASN A 81 21.56 4.85 -15.45
CA ASN A 81 22.58 5.75 -15.98
C ASN A 81 22.06 7.18 -16.21
N ALA A 82 21.04 7.60 -15.44
CA ALA A 82 20.54 8.96 -15.49
C ALA A 82 21.61 9.94 -14.97
N LYS A 83 21.79 11.07 -15.66
CA LYS A 83 22.87 12.02 -15.39
C LYS A 83 22.84 12.62 -14.00
N TYR A 84 21.66 12.87 -13.44
CA TYR A 84 21.54 13.41 -12.08
C TYR A 84 22.10 12.48 -11.00
N LEU A 85 22.21 11.17 -11.27
CA LEU A 85 22.83 10.20 -10.36
C LEU A 85 24.35 10.40 -10.24
N GLU A 86 25.00 11.08 -11.20
CA GLU A 86 26.43 11.42 -11.13
C GLU A 86 26.74 12.41 -9.99
N GLY A 87 25.73 13.15 -9.53
CA GLY A 87 25.84 14.07 -8.39
C GLY A 87 25.65 13.42 -7.03
N GLU A 88 25.29 12.14 -6.96
CA GLU A 88 25.21 11.39 -5.71
C GLU A 88 26.61 11.09 -5.17
N ARG A 89 26.76 11.09 -3.83
CA ARG A 89 28.01 10.68 -3.21
C ARG A 89 28.02 9.15 -3.13
N ASP A 90 29.21 8.56 -3.14
CA ASP A 90 29.33 7.15 -2.80
C ASP A 90 28.78 6.94 -1.37
N GLY A 91 27.97 5.90 -1.22
CA GLY A 91 27.46 5.53 0.08
C GLY A 91 28.61 5.10 1.01
N VAL A 92 28.42 5.31 2.30
CA VAL A 92 29.40 4.92 3.33
C VAL A 92 28.95 3.60 3.96
N PHE A 93 29.85 2.62 4.03
CA PHE A 93 29.61 1.31 4.67
C PHE A 93 28.44 0.53 4.02
N LEU A 94 27.51 -0.04 4.80
CA LEU A 94 26.34 -0.84 4.35
C LEU A 94 25.22 -0.02 3.68
N ALA A 95 25.49 1.22 3.28
CA ALA A 95 24.52 2.13 2.71
C ALA A 95 24.83 2.27 1.21
N HIS A 96 23.92 1.83 0.33
CA HIS A 96 24.05 1.95 -1.14
C HIS A 96 23.42 3.24 -1.69
N ASN A 97 24.15 3.99 -2.52
CA ASN A 97 23.54 5.12 -3.23
C ASN A 97 22.50 4.61 -4.25
N THR A 98 21.75 5.49 -4.92
CA THR A 98 20.66 5.07 -5.80
C THR A 98 21.19 4.22 -6.95
N ARG A 99 22.32 4.60 -7.55
CA ARG A 99 22.95 3.83 -8.64
C ARG A 99 23.38 2.43 -8.20
N GLN A 100 24.02 2.32 -7.04
CA GLN A 100 24.43 1.04 -6.46
C GLN A 100 23.22 0.17 -6.14
N THR A 101 22.16 0.75 -5.57
CA THR A 101 20.90 0.06 -5.27
C THR A 101 20.28 -0.50 -6.55
N ILE A 102 20.22 0.30 -7.62
CA ILE A 102 19.71 -0.14 -8.92
C ILE A 102 20.59 -1.25 -9.51
N ASP A 103 21.92 -1.11 -9.47
CA ASP A 103 22.83 -2.16 -9.94
C ASP A 103 22.64 -3.47 -9.17
N GLU A 104 22.44 -3.39 -7.85
CA GLU A 104 22.20 -4.54 -6.99
C GLU A 104 20.95 -5.28 -7.44
N PHE A 105 19.77 -4.65 -7.43
CA PHE A 105 18.52 -5.36 -7.75
C PHE A 105 18.32 -5.62 -9.26
N GLN A 106 19.01 -4.93 -10.18
CA GLN A 106 18.91 -5.19 -11.63
C GLN A 106 19.96 -6.17 -12.15
N ASN A 107 21.15 -6.25 -11.55
CA ASN A 107 22.26 -7.02 -12.12
C ASN A 107 22.86 -8.07 -11.17
N ARG A 108 22.75 -7.90 -9.84
CA ARG A 108 23.44 -8.77 -8.86
C ARG A 108 22.52 -9.68 -8.07
N ASP A 109 21.36 -9.18 -7.66
CA ASP A 109 20.38 -9.96 -6.91
C ASP A 109 19.88 -11.12 -7.78
N ARG A 110 19.91 -12.33 -7.22
CA ARG A 110 19.41 -13.54 -7.88
C ARG A 110 17.89 -13.60 -7.90
N LYS A 111 17.24 -12.80 -7.06
CA LYS A 111 15.79 -12.64 -7.00
C LYS A 111 15.38 -11.28 -7.56
N SER A 112 14.10 -11.13 -7.87
CA SER A 112 13.51 -9.84 -8.22
C SER A 112 12.06 -9.78 -7.76
N LEU A 113 11.63 -8.57 -7.39
CA LEU A 113 10.23 -8.31 -7.08
C LEU A 113 9.35 -8.39 -8.34
N PHE A 114 8.18 -8.97 -8.20
CA PHE A 114 7.13 -8.96 -9.22
C PHE A 114 5.76 -8.75 -8.58
N ILE A 115 4.78 -8.35 -9.39
CA ILE A 115 3.39 -8.27 -8.93
C ILE A 115 2.81 -9.68 -8.90
N SER A 116 2.39 -10.12 -7.72
CA SER A 116 1.82 -11.45 -7.54
C SER A 116 0.31 -11.44 -7.79
N HIS A 117 -0.40 -10.45 -7.25
CA HIS A 117 -1.83 -10.28 -7.52
C HIS A 117 -2.29 -8.85 -7.29
N ILE A 118 -3.40 -8.50 -7.94
CA ILE A 118 -4.13 -7.25 -7.73
C ILE A 118 -5.59 -7.59 -7.50
N ILE A 119 -6.10 -7.22 -6.33
CA ILE A 119 -7.50 -7.43 -5.95
C ILE A 119 -8.21 -6.09 -5.97
N LYS A 120 -9.37 -6.06 -6.59
CA LYS A 120 -10.34 -4.96 -6.54
C LYS A 120 -11.33 -5.24 -5.41
N TYR A 121 -11.60 -4.22 -4.61
CA TYR A 121 -12.65 -4.19 -3.60
C TYR A 121 -13.65 -3.10 -3.96
N ASP A 122 -14.92 -3.47 -4.06
CA ASP A 122 -15.99 -2.61 -4.56
C ASP A 122 -17.22 -2.72 -3.66
N ARG A 123 -18.10 -1.72 -3.72
CA ARG A 123 -19.39 -1.83 -3.06
C ARG A 123 -20.23 -2.88 -3.79
N PRO A 124 -21.06 -3.65 -3.05
CA PRO A 124 -21.96 -4.59 -3.69
C PRO A 124 -22.90 -3.81 -4.62
N ALA A 125 -23.12 -4.34 -5.83
CA ALA A 125 -24.05 -3.75 -6.78
C ALA A 125 -25.42 -3.59 -6.10
N ALA A 126 -26.09 -2.45 -6.32
CA ALA A 126 -27.30 -2.00 -5.62
C ALA A 126 -28.50 -2.98 -5.61
N LYS A 127 -28.41 -4.13 -6.30
CA LYS A 127 -29.42 -5.20 -6.27
C LYS A 127 -29.37 -6.07 -5.02
N ASP A 128 -28.29 -6.03 -4.23
CA ASP A 128 -28.10 -6.88 -3.03
C ASP A 128 -28.01 -6.07 -1.73
N VAL A 129 -28.98 -5.17 -1.53
CA VAL A 129 -29.04 -4.17 -0.43
C VAL A 129 -29.06 -4.81 0.97
N THR A 130 -29.28 -6.12 1.08
CA THR A 130 -29.31 -6.84 2.36
C THR A 130 -27.93 -7.19 2.91
N THR A 131 -26.88 -7.15 2.08
CA THR A 131 -25.51 -7.41 2.53
C THR A 131 -24.64 -6.18 2.31
N THR A 132 -24.18 -5.56 3.41
CA THR A 132 -23.19 -4.47 3.40
C THR A 132 -21.77 -4.96 3.13
N LEU A 133 -21.61 -6.17 2.58
CA LEU A 133 -20.31 -6.79 2.39
C LEU A 133 -19.66 -6.22 1.13
N ILE A 134 -18.44 -5.74 1.27
CA ILE A 134 -17.60 -5.36 0.14
C ILE A 134 -17.41 -6.57 -0.75
N ASP A 135 -17.63 -6.36 -2.03
CA ASP A 135 -17.38 -7.36 -3.04
C ASP A 135 -15.92 -7.30 -3.48
N GLN A 136 -15.37 -8.44 -3.88
CA GLN A 136 -13.99 -8.52 -4.33
C GLN A 136 -13.82 -9.40 -5.56
N CYS A 137 -12.83 -9.03 -6.35
CA CYS A 137 -12.45 -9.78 -7.53
C CYS A 137 -10.97 -9.56 -7.86
N PHE A 138 -10.34 -10.52 -8.52
CA PHE A 138 -8.95 -10.41 -8.98
C PHE A 138 -8.93 -9.69 -10.33
N LEU A 139 -8.20 -8.56 -10.39
CA LEU A 139 -7.78 -7.95 -11.65
C LEU A 139 -6.62 -8.72 -12.28
N TYR A 140 -5.76 -9.27 -11.41
CA TYR A 140 -4.60 -10.05 -11.80
C TYR A 140 -4.24 -11.04 -10.68
N ASN A 141 -3.84 -12.26 -11.06
CA ASN A 141 -3.35 -13.29 -10.14
C ASN A 141 -2.33 -14.17 -10.86
N SER A 142 -1.06 -14.11 -10.44
CA SER A 142 0.03 -14.93 -11.02
C SER A 142 -0.05 -16.41 -10.66
N PHE A 143 -0.86 -16.76 -9.65
CA PHE A 143 -1.07 -18.15 -9.20
C PHE A 143 -2.24 -18.83 -9.92
N GLU A 144 -2.99 -18.10 -10.74
CA GLU A 144 -4.07 -18.68 -11.55
C GLU A 144 -3.48 -19.64 -12.59
N ALA A 145 -3.79 -20.94 -12.47
CA ALA A 145 -3.37 -21.92 -13.46
C ALA A 145 -4.12 -21.70 -14.77
N GLN A 146 -3.38 -21.55 -15.87
CA GLN A 146 -3.94 -21.04 -17.11
C GLN A 146 -4.63 -22.06 -18.01
N ASP A 147 -4.43 -23.35 -17.77
CA ASP A 147 -5.25 -24.35 -18.45
C ASP A 147 -6.55 -24.49 -17.66
N PRO A 148 -7.68 -23.92 -18.14
CA PRO A 148 -8.96 -24.32 -17.58
C PRO A 148 -9.04 -25.84 -17.70
N VAL A 149 -9.59 -26.49 -16.68
CA VAL A 149 -9.99 -27.90 -16.81
C VAL A 149 -10.77 -28.01 -18.11
N ASP A 150 -10.39 -28.91 -19.01
CA ASP A 150 -11.19 -29.20 -20.20
C ASP A 150 -12.56 -29.67 -19.69
N VAL A 151 -13.52 -28.75 -19.68
CA VAL A 151 -14.89 -28.98 -19.22
C VAL A 151 -15.63 -30.00 -20.08
N ASN A 152 -15.05 -30.44 -21.21
CA ASN A 152 -15.56 -31.55 -22.01
C ASN A 152 -14.99 -32.91 -21.60
N ALA A 153 -14.00 -32.98 -20.70
CA ALA A 153 -13.51 -34.22 -20.12
C ALA A 153 -14.52 -34.75 -19.09
N LYS A 154 -15.63 -35.32 -19.58
CA LYS A 154 -16.57 -36.35 -19.05
C LYS A 154 -16.68 -36.67 -17.54
N TRP A 155 -16.28 -35.80 -16.62
CA TRP A 155 -16.46 -35.94 -15.18
C TRP A 155 -17.63 -35.05 -14.73
N GLU A 156 -18.48 -35.58 -13.85
CA GLU A 156 -19.84 -35.12 -13.56
C GLU A 156 -19.94 -33.67 -13.04
N PHE A 157 -20.07 -32.68 -13.94
CA PHE A 157 -20.23 -31.27 -13.59
C PHE A 157 -21.68 -30.77 -13.69
N LYS A 158 -22.53 -31.17 -12.73
CA LYS A 158 -23.76 -30.41 -12.41
C LYS A 158 -23.49 -29.18 -11.52
N MET A 159 -22.29 -29.08 -10.94
CA MET A 159 -21.93 -28.08 -9.93
C MET A 159 -21.35 -26.78 -10.53
N VAL A 160 -20.63 -26.85 -11.66
CA VAL A 160 -20.05 -25.68 -12.37
C VAL A 160 -21.11 -24.84 -13.09
N GLN A 161 -22.23 -25.44 -13.52
CA GLN A 161 -23.34 -24.69 -14.09
C GLN A 161 -24.01 -23.70 -13.11
N LYS A 162 -23.70 -23.80 -11.81
CA LYS A 162 -24.15 -22.85 -10.77
C LYS A 162 -23.12 -21.77 -10.43
N LEU A 163 -21.90 -21.82 -10.95
CA LEU A 163 -20.91 -20.77 -10.71
C LEU A 163 -21.25 -19.53 -11.54
N SER A 164 -21.00 -18.35 -10.98
CA SER A 164 -21.19 -17.09 -11.71
C SER A 164 -20.30 -17.05 -12.96
N LYS A 165 -20.71 -16.35 -14.02
CA LYS A 165 -19.93 -16.23 -15.27
C LYS A 165 -18.50 -15.70 -15.06
N ASP A 166 -18.26 -15.05 -13.94
CA ASP A 166 -16.98 -14.43 -13.59
C ASP A 166 -16.13 -15.30 -12.64
N THR A 167 -16.60 -16.51 -12.29
CA THR A 167 -15.85 -17.47 -11.48
C THR A 167 -15.12 -18.46 -12.38
N VAL A 168 -13.80 -18.51 -12.26
CA VAL A 168 -12.94 -19.49 -12.92
C VAL A 168 -12.51 -20.53 -11.91
N LEU A 169 -12.78 -21.80 -12.20
CA LEU A 169 -12.18 -22.91 -11.47
C LEU A 169 -10.86 -23.25 -12.15
N ASP A 170 -9.75 -23.08 -11.44
CA ASP A 170 -8.47 -23.54 -11.96
C ASP A 170 -8.36 -25.08 -11.91
N ARG A 171 -7.34 -25.65 -12.56
CA ARG A 171 -7.15 -27.10 -12.60
C ARG A 171 -6.84 -27.77 -11.24
N HIS A 172 -6.61 -26.98 -10.20
CA HIS A 172 -6.41 -27.46 -8.83
C HIS A 172 -7.71 -27.39 -8.01
N GLY A 173 -8.83 -27.00 -8.65
CA GLY A 173 -10.12 -26.86 -7.99
C GLY A 173 -10.27 -25.58 -7.18
N ILE A 174 -9.38 -24.58 -7.37
CA ILE A 174 -9.48 -23.29 -6.69
C ILE A 174 -10.36 -22.37 -7.54
N ALA A 175 -11.41 -21.84 -6.91
CA ALA A 175 -12.33 -20.90 -7.54
C ALA A 175 -11.83 -19.46 -7.37
N TRP A 176 -11.51 -18.83 -8.49
CA TRP A 176 -11.10 -17.43 -8.57
C TRP A 176 -12.25 -16.60 -9.15
N ARG A 177 -12.62 -15.51 -8.48
CA ARG A 177 -13.54 -14.54 -9.08
C ARG A 177 -12.74 -13.49 -9.83
N ARG A 178 -12.82 -13.49 -11.16
CA ARG A 178 -12.25 -12.43 -11.99
C ARG A 178 -13.14 -11.20 -11.93
N CYS A 179 -12.54 -10.02 -12.03
CA CYS A 179 -13.36 -8.83 -12.19
C CYS A 179 -14.08 -8.89 -13.54
N PRO A 180 -15.37 -8.52 -13.60
CA PRO A 180 -16.07 -8.42 -14.86
C PRO A 180 -15.27 -7.47 -15.77
N LEU A 181 -15.04 -7.91 -17.00
CA LEU A 181 -14.45 -7.03 -18.00
C LEU A 181 -15.37 -5.82 -18.15
N TYR A 182 -14.79 -4.63 -18.10
CA TYR A 182 -15.56 -3.41 -18.29
C TYR A 182 -16.28 -3.47 -19.66
N GLN A 183 -17.61 -3.57 -19.64
CA GLN A 183 -18.44 -3.55 -20.84
C GLN A 183 -19.12 -2.17 -20.96
N PRO A 184 -18.73 -1.32 -21.92
CA PRO A 184 -19.24 0.05 -22.03
C PRO A 184 -20.76 0.12 -22.23
N GLU A 185 -21.36 -0.90 -22.84
CA GLU A 185 -22.74 -0.91 -23.32
C GLU A 185 -23.79 -1.09 -22.22
N GLN A 186 -23.39 -1.41 -20.98
CA GLN A 186 -24.33 -1.68 -19.88
C GLN A 186 -24.48 -0.57 -18.84
N VAL A 187 -23.82 0.59 -19.02
CA VAL A 187 -24.02 1.75 -18.14
C VAL A 187 -25.36 2.41 -18.47
N THR A 188 -26.45 1.77 -18.04
CA THR A 188 -27.77 2.39 -18.00
C THR A 188 -27.77 3.39 -16.84
N ARG A 189 -27.95 4.68 -17.17
CA ARG A 189 -28.08 5.76 -16.19
C ARG A 189 -29.19 5.39 -15.19
N VAL A 190 -28.83 5.10 -13.94
CA VAL A 190 -29.79 5.10 -12.83
C VAL A 190 -29.76 6.52 -12.25
N PRO A 191 -30.83 7.32 -12.36
CA PRO A 191 -30.88 8.62 -11.71
C PRO A 191 -30.74 8.42 -10.20
N GLY A 192 -29.69 8.99 -9.61
CA GLY A 192 -29.48 8.98 -8.16
C GLY A 192 -30.57 9.82 -7.48
N VAL A 193 -31.50 9.17 -6.79
CA VAL A 193 -32.43 9.83 -5.88
C VAL A 193 -31.77 9.91 -4.51
N CYS A 194 -31.24 11.10 -4.16
CA CYS A 194 -30.87 11.44 -2.78
C CYS A 194 -32.16 11.61 -1.95
N THR A 195 -32.73 10.50 -1.48
CA THR A 195 -33.71 10.55 -0.38
C THR A 195 -33.21 9.71 0.78
N ALA A 196 -33.01 10.36 1.93
CA ALA A 196 -32.99 9.68 3.22
C ALA A 196 -34.35 8.98 3.37
N ARG A 197 -34.39 7.65 3.32
CA ARG A 197 -35.62 6.89 3.55
C ARG A 197 -35.40 5.72 4.51
N THR A 198 -36.28 5.74 5.51
CA THR A 198 -36.48 4.78 6.58
C THR A 198 -37.00 3.43 6.06
N ARG A 199 -36.58 2.36 6.77
CA ARG A 199 -36.80 0.94 6.49
C ARG A 199 -38.27 0.49 6.47
N LYS A 200 -38.55 -0.54 5.66
CA LYS A 200 -39.41 -1.70 6.01
C LYS A 200 -38.87 -3.00 5.36
N SER A 201 -39.05 -4.12 6.06
CA SER A 201 -38.64 -5.52 5.78
C SER A 201 -39.41 -6.14 4.60
N GLU A 202 -39.09 -7.29 3.98
CA GLU A 202 -38.76 -8.70 4.34
C GLU A 202 -38.19 -9.36 3.04
N THR A 203 -37.41 -10.45 2.96
CA THR A 203 -37.61 -11.85 3.40
C THR A 203 -36.30 -12.63 3.17
N ALA A 204 -36.06 -13.71 3.94
CA ALA A 204 -34.80 -14.47 3.97
C ALA A 204 -34.61 -15.48 2.82
N VAL A 205 -33.37 -15.63 2.33
CA VAL A 205 -32.91 -16.73 1.46
C VAL A 205 -31.87 -17.57 2.20
N ARG A 206 -32.04 -18.89 2.11
CA ARG A 206 -31.32 -19.95 2.83
C ARG A 206 -30.00 -20.29 2.12
N SER A 207 -28.89 -20.34 2.85
CA SER A 207 -27.58 -20.78 2.31
C SER A 207 -27.36 -22.28 2.57
N ASP A 208 -27.08 -23.03 1.53
CA ASP A 208 -26.60 -24.41 1.65
C ASP A 208 -25.06 -24.43 1.64
N ASN A 209 -24.48 -25.10 2.63
CA ASN A 209 -23.04 -25.28 2.78
C ASN A 209 -22.51 -26.27 1.73
N VAL A 210 -21.38 -25.94 1.12
CA VAL A 210 -20.65 -26.79 0.17
C VAL A 210 -19.38 -27.31 0.84
N GLU A 211 -19.28 -28.63 0.95
CA GLU A 211 -18.10 -29.35 1.44
C GLU A 211 -17.18 -29.66 0.25
N ILE A 212 -15.93 -29.17 0.29
CA ILE A 212 -14.93 -29.36 -0.76
C ILE A 212 -14.00 -30.51 -0.36
N LEU A 213 -14.06 -31.62 -1.09
CA LEU A 213 -13.22 -32.79 -0.86
C LEU A 213 -11.80 -32.60 -1.40
N ARG A 214 -10.83 -32.90 -0.53
CA ARG A 214 -9.40 -33.10 -0.81
C ARG A 214 -9.22 -34.26 -1.77
N ASN A 215 -8.70 -34.02 -2.98
CA ASN A 215 -7.74 -34.88 -3.67
C ASN A 215 -7.54 -34.37 -5.11
N GLN A 216 -6.43 -33.68 -5.39
CA GLN A 216 -5.72 -33.70 -6.69
C GLN A 216 -4.56 -32.68 -6.68
N TYR A 217 -3.32 -33.17 -6.51
CA TYR A 217 -2.10 -32.35 -6.60
C TYR A 217 -1.05 -33.01 -7.51
N GLN A 218 -1.28 -33.06 -8.83
CA GLN A 218 -0.21 -33.36 -9.80
C GLN A 218 -0.50 -32.71 -11.17
N SER A 219 0.15 -31.58 -11.52
CA SER A 219 0.54 -31.13 -12.89
C SER A 219 0.98 -29.64 -12.95
N ALA A 220 1.40 -29.14 -14.14
CA ALA A 220 2.60 -28.33 -14.47
C ALA A 220 2.63 -26.79 -14.22
N ALA A 221 3.82 -26.24 -13.93
CA ALA A 221 4.12 -24.85 -13.50
C ALA A 221 3.47 -23.67 -14.28
N PRO A 222 3.24 -22.49 -13.64
CA PRO A 222 2.77 -21.25 -14.27
C PRO A 222 3.76 -20.65 -15.29
N ARG A 223 3.27 -19.76 -16.18
CA ARG A 223 4.03 -19.15 -17.30
C ARG A 223 5.39 -18.56 -16.92
N ASN A 224 6.36 -18.74 -17.83
CA ASN A 224 7.65 -18.07 -17.86
C ASN A 224 7.56 -16.55 -18.25
N PHE A 225 6.62 -15.73 -17.79
CA PHE A 225 6.62 -14.26 -18.11
C PHE A 225 5.99 -13.38 -17.01
N VAL A 226 6.01 -13.84 -15.77
CA VAL A 226 5.28 -13.18 -14.66
C VAL A 226 5.77 -11.75 -14.41
N TYR A 227 7.07 -11.49 -14.54
CA TYR A 227 7.62 -10.14 -14.34
C TYR A 227 7.02 -9.14 -15.34
N ILE A 228 6.94 -9.49 -16.62
CA ILE A 228 6.37 -8.62 -17.67
C ILE A 228 4.87 -8.49 -17.52
N ASN A 229 4.17 -9.58 -17.19
CA ASN A 229 2.73 -9.54 -16.91
C ASN A 229 2.38 -8.61 -15.75
N GLY A 230 3.32 -8.34 -14.83
CA GLY A 230 3.15 -7.32 -13.79
C GLY A 230 2.93 -5.92 -14.37
N LEU A 231 3.58 -5.58 -15.47
CA LEU A 231 3.30 -4.31 -16.16
C LEU A 231 1.85 -4.28 -16.65
N ASP A 232 1.40 -5.31 -17.35
CA ASP A 232 0.00 -5.42 -17.80
C ASP A 232 -0.99 -5.37 -16.62
N ALA A 233 -0.61 -5.96 -15.49
CA ALA A 233 -1.39 -5.88 -14.25
C ALA A 233 -1.52 -4.43 -13.77
N LEU A 234 -0.46 -3.62 -13.81
CA LEU A 234 -0.54 -2.19 -13.48
C LEU A 234 -1.41 -1.41 -14.47
N LYS A 235 -1.45 -1.81 -15.75
CA LYS A 235 -2.40 -1.21 -16.70
C LYS A 235 -3.85 -1.56 -16.34
N LYS A 236 -4.11 -2.81 -15.96
CA LYS A 236 -5.43 -3.23 -15.47
C LYS A 236 -5.83 -2.47 -14.20
N LEU A 237 -4.89 -2.23 -13.30
CA LEU A 237 -5.10 -1.37 -12.13
C LEU A 237 -5.47 0.06 -12.55
N GLU A 238 -4.71 0.67 -13.46
CA GLU A 238 -4.99 2.01 -14.00
C GLU A 238 -6.43 2.10 -14.56
N CYS A 239 -6.81 1.16 -15.42
CA CYS A 239 -8.13 1.12 -16.03
C CYS A 239 -9.24 0.85 -15.01
N GLY A 240 -9.01 -0.04 -14.04
CA GLY A 240 -9.94 -0.30 -12.95
C GLY A 240 -10.18 0.95 -12.10
N MET A 241 -9.11 1.63 -11.70
CA MET A 241 -9.20 2.87 -10.92
C MET A 241 -9.89 3.99 -11.72
N ALA A 242 -9.63 4.09 -13.02
CA ALA A 242 -10.30 5.06 -13.90
C ALA A 242 -11.81 4.81 -14.03
N SER A 243 -12.25 3.56 -13.97
CA SER A 243 -13.67 3.22 -13.86
C SER A 243 -14.23 3.68 -12.50
N HIS A 244 -13.57 3.35 -11.39
CA HIS A 244 -13.97 3.81 -10.06
C HIS A 244 -14.11 5.32 -9.94
N LEU A 245 -13.11 6.09 -10.38
CA LEU A 245 -13.14 7.55 -10.26
C LEU A 245 -14.21 8.24 -11.12
N ARG A 246 -14.77 7.53 -12.12
CA ARG A 246 -15.85 8.05 -12.97
C ARG A 246 -17.22 7.64 -12.48
N GLU A 247 -17.35 6.39 -12.04
CA GLU A 247 -18.62 5.82 -11.55
C GLU A 247 -18.96 6.33 -10.15
N GLU A 248 -17.93 6.61 -9.35
CA GLU A 248 -18.08 7.10 -7.99
C GLU A 248 -17.25 8.36 -7.76
N ARG A 249 -17.80 9.28 -6.97
CA ARG A 249 -17.08 10.47 -6.53
C ARG A 249 -16.25 10.16 -5.30
N TYR A 250 -14.95 10.00 -5.50
CA TYR A 250 -13.96 9.90 -4.44
C TYR A 250 -13.37 11.28 -4.14
N SER A 251 -13.26 11.60 -2.86
CA SER A 251 -12.58 12.82 -2.39
C SER A 251 -11.05 12.67 -2.47
N HIS A 252 -10.56 11.46 -2.20
CA HIS A 252 -9.13 11.16 -2.07
C HIS A 252 -8.80 9.79 -2.65
N VAL A 253 -7.59 9.66 -3.20
CA VAL A 253 -6.91 8.37 -3.39
C VAL A 253 -5.86 8.26 -2.28
N VAL A 254 -5.99 7.24 -1.44
CA VAL A 254 -5.06 7.01 -0.31
C VAL A 254 -4.24 5.76 -0.58
N ILE A 255 -2.95 5.93 -0.81
CA ILE A 255 -2.00 4.84 -1.07
C ILE A 255 -1.28 4.52 0.24
N ILE A 256 -1.31 3.26 0.68
CA ILE A 256 -0.74 2.86 1.97
C ILE A 256 0.25 1.70 1.80
N VAL A 257 1.43 1.82 2.41
CA VAL A 257 2.48 0.81 2.37
C VAL A 257 2.96 0.47 3.79
N MET A 258 2.88 -0.81 4.15
CA MET A 258 3.34 -1.30 5.47
C MET A 258 4.83 -1.64 5.49
N GLY A 259 5.36 -1.79 6.70
CA GLY A 259 6.78 -1.94 6.99
C GLY A 259 7.29 -3.37 7.07
N TRP A 260 8.40 -3.51 7.79
CA TRP A 260 9.09 -4.77 8.01
C TRP A 260 8.28 -5.69 8.92
N ASN A 261 8.37 -6.99 8.66
CA ASN A 261 7.72 -8.03 9.43
C ASN A 261 6.19 -7.90 9.56
N THR A 262 5.54 -7.48 8.48
CA THR A 262 4.08 -7.38 8.38
C THR A 262 3.58 -8.39 7.34
N SER A 263 2.78 -9.36 7.77
CA SER A 263 2.11 -10.29 6.86
C SER A 263 1.06 -9.58 6.01
N GLN A 264 0.52 -10.25 4.98
CA GLN A 264 -0.47 -9.63 4.11
C GLN A 264 -1.78 -9.33 4.84
N ASP A 265 -2.26 -10.27 5.65
CA ASP A 265 -3.44 -10.11 6.50
C ASP A 265 -3.26 -8.99 7.52
N GLU A 266 -2.11 -8.97 8.21
CA GLU A 266 -1.79 -7.89 9.13
C GLU A 266 -1.76 -6.53 8.41
N ALA A 267 -1.17 -6.47 7.20
CA ALA A 267 -1.13 -5.24 6.42
C ALA A 267 -2.53 -4.75 6.01
N ILE A 268 -3.42 -5.65 5.56
CA ILE A 268 -4.80 -5.32 5.18
C ILE A 268 -5.59 -4.81 6.38
N ARG A 269 -5.49 -5.48 7.53
CA ARG A 269 -6.10 -5.00 8.77
C ARG A 269 -5.57 -3.62 9.15
N ASN A 270 -4.25 -3.41 9.08
CA ASN A 270 -3.64 -2.12 9.38
C ASN A 270 -4.10 -1.02 8.41
N PHE A 271 -4.32 -1.33 7.12
CA PHE A 271 -4.92 -0.39 6.16
C PHE A 271 -6.34 0.00 6.60
N ASN A 272 -7.15 -0.99 7.00
CA ASN A 272 -8.52 -0.76 7.47
C ASN A 272 -8.57 0.07 8.74
N ASP A 273 -7.67 -0.18 9.70
CA ASP A 273 -7.60 0.57 10.96
C ASP A 273 -7.19 2.03 10.71
N ILE A 274 -6.18 2.27 9.87
CA ILE A 274 -5.76 3.64 9.51
C ILE A 274 -6.91 4.39 8.84
N ILE A 275 -7.50 3.81 7.79
CA ILE A 275 -8.56 4.49 7.03
C ILE A 275 -9.82 4.65 7.88
N GLY A 276 -10.18 3.66 8.69
CA GLY A 276 -11.34 3.72 9.56
C GLY A 276 -11.23 4.81 10.60
N ASN A 277 -10.07 4.97 11.22
CA ASN A 277 -9.84 6.06 12.16
C ASN A 277 -9.80 7.43 11.47
N MET A 278 -9.28 7.54 10.23
CA MET A 278 -9.36 8.78 9.45
C MET A 278 -10.80 9.14 9.08
N VAL A 279 -11.61 8.17 8.66
CA VAL A 279 -13.04 8.35 8.36
C VAL A 279 -13.82 8.76 9.59
N GLU A 280 -13.54 8.15 10.73
CA GLU A 280 -14.17 8.53 11.99
C GLU A 280 -13.79 9.96 12.41
N ALA A 281 -12.50 10.32 12.32
CA ALA A 281 -12.05 11.68 12.59
C ALA A 281 -12.70 12.72 11.66
N ALA A 282 -12.80 12.42 10.36
CA ALA A 282 -13.48 13.27 9.39
C ALA A 282 -14.95 13.50 9.76
N ARG A 283 -15.67 12.45 10.14
CA ARG A 283 -17.09 12.53 10.55
C ARG A 283 -17.31 13.34 11.82
N GLN A 284 -16.38 13.28 12.77
CA GLN A 284 -16.49 14.07 14.00
C GLN A 284 -16.37 15.58 13.72
N GLU A 285 -15.54 15.94 12.74
CA GLU A 285 -15.34 17.31 12.29
C GLU A 285 -16.38 17.79 11.24
N GLU A 286 -17.19 16.89 10.69
CA GLU A 286 -18.31 17.24 9.82
C GLU A 286 -19.31 18.13 10.59
N GLY A 287 -19.44 19.36 10.11
CA GLY A 287 -20.55 20.28 10.40
C GLY A 287 -21.40 20.47 9.15
N GLU A 288 -22.50 21.22 9.26
CA GLU A 288 -23.32 21.56 8.09
C GLU A 288 -22.44 22.21 7.01
N GLY A 289 -22.35 21.57 5.83
CA GLY A 289 -21.64 22.11 4.66
C GLY A 289 -20.21 21.62 4.40
N LYS A 290 -19.65 20.68 5.17
CA LYS A 290 -18.36 20.03 4.81
C LYS A 290 -18.58 18.81 3.92
N ALA A 291 -17.74 18.64 2.91
CA ALA A 291 -17.81 17.49 2.01
C ALA A 291 -17.22 16.23 2.65
N LEU A 292 -17.90 15.10 2.46
CA LEU A 292 -17.60 13.80 3.06
C LEU A 292 -16.21 13.28 2.66
N PHE A 293 -15.43 12.79 3.64
CA PHE A 293 -14.22 12.01 3.37
C PHE A 293 -14.60 10.63 2.81
N ARG A 294 -14.39 10.47 1.51
CA ARG A 294 -14.65 9.24 0.75
C ARG A 294 -13.35 8.81 0.04
N PRO A 295 -12.52 7.97 0.68
CA PRO A 295 -11.25 7.52 0.11
C PRO A 295 -11.44 6.34 -0.86
N LEU A 296 -10.66 6.33 -1.93
CA LEU A 296 -10.32 5.13 -2.71
C LEU A 296 -8.97 4.63 -2.19
N VAL A 297 -8.93 3.44 -1.60
CA VAL A 297 -7.73 2.93 -0.93
C VAL A 297 -6.88 2.09 -1.87
N VAL A 298 -5.56 2.29 -1.90
CA VAL A 298 -4.60 1.43 -2.58
C VAL A 298 -3.60 0.90 -1.57
N GLY A 299 -3.85 -0.29 -1.04
CA GLY A 299 -2.94 -0.98 -0.13
C GLY A 299 -1.84 -1.70 -0.90
N VAL A 300 -0.59 -1.57 -0.47
CA VAL A 300 0.56 -2.24 -1.09
C VAL A 300 1.20 -3.19 -0.08
N THR A 301 1.19 -4.48 -0.39
CA THR A 301 1.82 -5.53 0.42
C THR A 301 3.05 -6.07 -0.30
N TRP A 302 4.07 -6.48 0.46
CA TRP A 302 5.35 -6.94 -0.08
C TRP A 302 6.00 -7.94 0.90
N PRO A 303 6.96 -8.79 0.47
CA PRO A 303 7.49 -9.88 1.28
C PRO A 303 8.44 -9.37 2.38
N SER A 304 7.84 -8.83 3.43
CA SER A 304 8.52 -8.07 4.46
C SER A 304 8.96 -8.91 5.67
N MET A 305 8.54 -10.16 5.83
CA MET A 305 8.86 -11.03 6.99
C MET A 305 10.11 -11.88 6.76
N TRP A 306 10.74 -12.29 7.87
CA TRP A 306 11.84 -13.26 7.92
C TRP A 306 11.57 -14.29 9.02
N THR A 307 11.91 -15.56 8.76
CA THR A 307 11.68 -16.69 9.69
C THR A 307 12.72 -16.81 10.80
N ASN A 308 13.91 -16.22 10.67
CA ASN A 308 15.00 -16.38 11.64
C ASN A 308 15.12 -15.18 12.57
N SER A 309 14.36 -15.20 13.65
CA SER A 309 14.24 -14.18 14.72
C SER A 309 15.51 -13.95 15.57
N PHE A 310 16.66 -14.57 15.24
CA PHE A 310 17.94 -14.39 15.94
C PHE A 310 18.95 -13.43 15.27
N ALA A 311 18.57 -12.76 14.17
CA ALA A 311 19.48 -11.91 13.37
C ALA A 311 19.01 -10.46 13.14
N ASN A 312 18.23 -9.88 14.06
CA ASN A 312 17.54 -8.59 13.90
C ASN A 312 18.43 -7.38 13.50
N VAL A 313 19.74 -7.43 13.73
CA VAL A 313 20.69 -6.36 13.35
C VAL A 313 21.35 -6.60 11.99
N PHE A 314 21.52 -7.87 11.57
CA PHE A 314 22.23 -8.24 10.34
C PHE A 314 21.31 -8.31 9.10
N SER A 315 20.00 -8.45 9.28
CA SER A 315 19.02 -8.47 8.18
C SER A 315 18.52 -7.07 7.77
N TYR A 316 18.85 -6.04 8.55
CA TYR A 316 18.39 -4.67 8.29
C TYR A 316 18.80 -4.14 6.90
N PRO A 317 20.08 -4.27 6.46
CA PRO A 317 20.49 -3.78 5.14
C PRO A 317 19.71 -4.43 3.98
N ASN A 318 19.52 -5.74 4.03
CA ASN A 318 18.76 -6.46 2.99
C ASN A 318 17.31 -5.95 2.90
N LYS A 319 16.67 -5.65 4.04
CA LYS A 319 15.29 -5.13 4.04
C LYS A 319 15.17 -3.67 3.65
N ALA A 320 16.20 -2.90 3.97
CA ALA A 320 16.38 -1.55 3.46
C ALA A 320 16.45 -1.56 1.93
N ASP A 321 17.21 -2.49 1.36
CA ASP A 321 17.35 -2.64 -0.08
C ASP A 321 16.06 -3.19 -0.72
N ASP A 322 15.38 -4.17 -0.11
CA ASP A 322 14.06 -4.65 -0.58
C ASP A 322 13.02 -3.51 -0.61
N ALA A 323 12.96 -2.68 0.44
CA ALA A 323 12.04 -1.54 0.51
C ALA A 323 12.39 -0.46 -0.53
N ASP A 324 13.69 -0.23 -0.79
CA ASP A 324 14.12 0.63 -1.88
C ASP A 324 13.79 0.01 -3.25
N GLU A 325 13.89 -1.30 -3.46
CA GLU A 325 13.47 -1.99 -4.70
C GLU A 325 11.96 -1.82 -4.93
N VAL A 326 11.13 -2.01 -3.90
CA VAL A 326 9.67 -1.72 -3.95
C VAL A 326 9.45 -0.27 -4.41
N GLY A 327 10.13 0.66 -3.76
CA GLY A 327 10.03 2.09 -4.01
C GLY A 327 10.58 2.53 -5.36
N LEU A 328 11.63 1.91 -5.89
CA LEU A 328 12.28 2.26 -7.15
C LEU A 328 11.53 1.71 -8.36
N VAL A 329 10.91 0.53 -8.20
CA VAL A 329 10.31 -0.21 -9.31
C VAL A 329 8.79 -0.09 -9.30
N TRP A 330 8.10 -0.93 -8.53
CA TRP A 330 6.66 -1.12 -8.67
C TRP A 330 5.86 0.03 -8.08
N LEU A 331 6.21 0.49 -6.88
CA LEU A 331 5.55 1.64 -6.26
C LEU A 331 5.87 2.94 -6.99
N ASN A 332 7.08 3.06 -7.57
CA ASN A 332 7.44 4.18 -8.44
C ASN A 332 6.49 4.28 -9.64
N ILE A 333 6.22 3.17 -10.32
CA ILE A 333 5.30 3.15 -11.47
C ILE A 333 3.89 3.54 -11.01
N VAL A 334 3.42 3.05 -9.87
CA VAL A 334 2.12 3.45 -9.33
C VAL A 334 2.08 4.96 -9.07
N VAL A 335 3.02 5.49 -8.31
CA VAL A 335 3.03 6.88 -7.83
C VAL A 335 3.34 7.87 -8.95
N ASN A 336 4.37 7.64 -9.77
CA ASN A 336 4.85 8.61 -10.76
C ASN A 336 4.32 8.40 -12.18
N ARG A 337 3.53 7.35 -12.41
CA ARG A 337 2.92 7.10 -13.73
C ARG A 337 1.44 6.77 -13.62
N THR A 338 1.06 5.70 -12.95
CA THR A 338 -0.35 5.25 -12.91
C THR A 338 -1.25 6.35 -12.35
N ILE A 339 -0.90 6.95 -11.21
CA ILE A 339 -1.68 8.03 -10.59
C ILE A 339 -1.72 9.29 -11.46
N PRO A 340 -0.59 9.87 -11.93
CA PRO A 340 -0.64 11.00 -12.85
C PRO A 340 -1.46 10.76 -14.12
N GLN A 341 -1.40 9.55 -14.71
CA GLN A 341 -2.19 9.21 -15.89
C GLN A 341 -3.68 9.09 -15.56
N LEU A 342 -4.02 8.50 -14.41
CA LEU A 342 -5.38 8.42 -13.90
C LEU A 342 -5.98 9.82 -13.68
N LEU A 343 -5.24 10.73 -13.04
CA LEU A 343 -5.71 12.08 -12.76
C LEU A 343 -5.89 12.95 -14.02
N LYS A 344 -5.20 12.62 -15.13
CA LYS A 344 -5.43 13.26 -16.44
C LYS A 344 -6.74 12.83 -17.10
N GLN A 345 -7.28 11.67 -16.72
CA GLN A 345 -8.50 11.10 -17.31
C GLN A 345 -9.79 11.60 -16.64
N VAL A 346 -9.67 12.26 -15.48
CA VAL A 346 -10.79 12.84 -14.74
C VAL A 346 -10.75 14.37 -14.83
N SER A 347 -11.91 15.02 -14.73
CA SER A 347 -11.98 16.50 -14.73
C SER A 347 -11.12 17.07 -13.61
N SER A 348 -10.37 18.13 -13.88
CA SER A 348 -9.49 18.77 -12.89
C SER A 348 -10.23 19.30 -11.66
N THR A 349 -11.51 19.66 -11.80
CA THR A 349 -12.38 20.11 -10.69
C THR A 349 -12.88 18.97 -9.82
N MET A 350 -12.86 17.74 -10.34
CA MET A 350 -13.33 16.53 -9.64
C MET A 350 -12.21 15.55 -9.31
N ALA A 351 -10.98 15.88 -9.69
CA ALA A 351 -9.85 15.00 -9.49
C ALA A 351 -9.62 14.81 -7.97
N PRO A 352 -9.64 13.56 -7.47
CA PRO A 352 -9.40 13.31 -6.06
C PRO A 352 -8.01 13.75 -5.67
N LYS A 353 -7.86 14.16 -4.41
CA LYS A 353 -6.55 14.45 -3.83
C LYS A 353 -5.79 13.18 -3.53
N VAL A 354 -4.47 13.22 -3.63
CA VAL A 354 -3.64 12.02 -3.46
C VAL A 354 -2.84 12.11 -2.16
N VAL A 355 -3.06 11.11 -1.30
CA VAL A 355 -2.35 10.96 -0.03
C VAL A 355 -1.55 9.67 -0.07
N LEU A 356 -0.24 9.76 0.20
CA LEU A 356 0.65 8.62 0.30
C LEU A 356 1.07 8.41 1.76
N ILE A 357 0.82 7.22 2.31
CA ILE A 357 1.13 6.88 3.69
C ILE A 357 2.07 5.68 3.68
N GLY A 358 3.21 5.82 4.34
CA GLY A 358 4.12 4.70 4.54
C GLY A 358 4.47 4.56 6.01
N HIS A 359 4.46 3.33 6.52
CA HIS A 359 4.86 3.02 7.88
C HIS A 359 6.22 2.31 7.91
N SER A 360 7.15 2.74 8.77
CA SER A 360 8.43 2.03 8.97
C SER A 360 9.22 1.88 7.65
N PHE A 361 9.57 0.67 7.23
CA PHE A 361 10.16 0.42 5.90
C PHE A 361 9.20 0.72 4.73
N GLY A 362 7.89 0.67 4.95
CA GLY A 362 6.90 1.19 4.00
C GLY A 362 7.02 2.70 3.82
N ALA A 363 7.42 3.44 4.86
CA ALA A 363 7.76 4.87 4.73
C ALA A 363 8.99 5.08 3.85
N ARG A 364 10.00 4.20 3.98
CA ARG A 364 11.17 4.20 3.10
C ARG A 364 10.77 3.91 1.66
N ALA A 365 9.95 2.89 1.41
CA ALA A 365 9.45 2.57 0.07
C ALA A 365 8.61 3.71 -0.52
N ALA A 366 7.71 4.30 0.25
CA ALA A 366 6.86 5.43 -0.15
C ALA A 366 7.68 6.68 -0.49
N MET A 367 8.63 7.07 0.38
CA MET A 367 9.58 8.15 0.08
C MET A 367 10.39 7.83 -1.17
N ARG A 368 10.94 6.61 -1.27
CA ARG A 368 11.72 6.22 -2.44
C ARG A 368 10.91 6.36 -3.71
N ALA A 369 9.65 5.89 -3.74
CA ALA A 369 8.77 6.06 -4.88
C ALA A 369 8.53 7.54 -5.21
N LEU A 370 8.16 8.36 -4.22
CA LEU A 370 7.90 9.79 -4.43
C LEU A 370 9.04 10.51 -5.17
N PHE A 371 10.28 10.18 -4.85
CA PHE A 371 11.49 10.80 -5.42
C PHE A 371 12.02 10.11 -6.68
N SER A 372 11.52 8.92 -7.04
CA SER A 372 12.12 8.11 -8.12
C SER A 372 11.47 8.30 -9.50
N GLY A 373 10.49 9.18 -9.64
CA GLY A 373 9.81 9.46 -10.91
C GLY A 373 10.75 9.69 -12.12
N PRO A 374 11.83 10.47 -11.97
CA PRO A 374 12.79 10.69 -13.05
C PRO A 374 13.45 9.41 -13.60
N LEU A 375 13.54 8.34 -12.81
CA LEU A 375 14.11 7.06 -13.25
C LEU A 375 13.19 6.29 -14.21
N LEU A 376 11.91 6.67 -14.30
CA LEU A 376 10.95 6.15 -15.27
C LEU A 376 11.00 6.91 -16.59
N ALA A 377 11.51 8.15 -16.58
CA ALA A 377 11.65 8.97 -17.77
C ALA A 377 12.88 8.55 -18.58
N GLN A 378 12.74 8.43 -19.90
CA GLN A 378 13.86 8.09 -20.79
C GLN A 378 14.80 9.27 -21.06
N ASP A 379 14.51 10.47 -20.56
CA ASP A 379 15.42 11.61 -20.65
C ASP A 379 16.57 11.43 -19.66
N LYS A 380 17.55 10.62 -20.07
CA LYS A 380 18.74 10.31 -19.28
C LYS A 380 19.64 11.53 -19.11
N ASP A 381 19.47 12.56 -19.94
CA ASP A 381 20.30 13.76 -19.99
C ASP A 381 19.79 14.87 -19.05
N ALA A 382 18.59 14.71 -18.49
CA ALA A 382 18.05 15.61 -17.47
C ALA A 382 19.01 15.71 -16.26
N LYS A 383 19.59 16.90 -16.08
CA LYS A 383 20.59 17.16 -15.03
C LYS A 383 19.98 17.33 -13.65
N GLU A 384 18.78 17.89 -13.56
CA GLU A 384 18.07 18.17 -12.29
C GLU A 384 16.57 17.94 -12.47
N PRO A 385 16.12 16.69 -12.64
CA PRO A 385 14.71 16.41 -12.79
C PRO A 385 13.99 16.59 -11.45
N ILE A 386 12.96 17.44 -11.42
CA ILE A 386 12.07 17.59 -10.27
C ILE A 386 10.94 16.56 -10.45
N PRO A 387 10.76 15.60 -9.53
CA PRO A 387 9.64 14.66 -9.60
C PRO A 387 8.30 15.40 -9.53
N ASP A 388 7.35 15.03 -10.39
CA ASP A 388 5.94 15.43 -10.28
C ASP A 388 5.05 14.19 -10.11
N PRO A 389 5.06 13.56 -8.92
CA PRO A 389 4.28 12.35 -8.63
C PRO A 389 2.77 12.62 -8.58
N ARG A 390 2.37 13.89 -8.69
CA ARG A 390 1.01 14.36 -8.45
C ARG A 390 0.41 13.96 -7.06
N VAL A 391 1.28 13.87 -6.04
CA VAL A 391 0.90 13.59 -4.64
C VAL A 391 0.76 14.89 -3.85
N ASP A 392 -0.40 15.12 -3.22
CA ASP A 392 -0.64 16.33 -2.42
C ASP A 392 0.06 16.26 -1.05
N LEU A 393 -0.06 15.11 -0.40
CA LEU A 393 0.47 14.85 0.94
C LEU A 393 1.14 13.49 1.00
N VAL A 394 2.31 13.44 1.63
CA VAL A 394 2.93 12.18 2.03
C VAL A 394 3.24 12.18 3.52
N VAL A 395 2.88 11.07 4.19
CA VAL A 395 3.11 10.89 5.63
C VAL A 395 3.97 9.64 5.86
N ALA A 396 5.18 9.87 6.38
CA ALA A 396 6.08 8.83 6.85
C ALA A 396 5.81 8.56 8.35
N LEU A 397 5.01 7.53 8.62
CA LEU A 397 4.69 7.05 9.95
C LEU A 397 5.88 6.28 10.53
N GLN A 398 6.48 6.78 11.61
CA GLN A 398 7.62 6.14 12.29
C GLN A 398 8.68 5.63 11.31
N GLY A 399 9.09 6.49 10.37
CA GLY A 399 9.78 6.04 9.16
C GLY A 399 11.17 5.41 9.42
N ALA A 400 11.43 4.27 8.77
CA ALA A 400 12.76 3.66 8.67
C ALA A 400 13.58 4.27 7.51
N VAL A 401 13.44 5.58 7.33
CA VAL A 401 14.14 6.38 6.32
C VAL A 401 15.16 7.28 7.02
N SER A 402 16.34 7.44 6.42
CA SER A 402 17.38 8.31 6.99
C SER A 402 16.96 9.77 6.87
N ILE A 403 16.92 10.48 8.00
CA ILE A 403 16.61 11.92 8.03
C ILE A 403 17.64 12.75 7.24
N ASN A 404 18.86 12.23 7.10
CA ASN A 404 19.95 12.90 6.40
C ASN A 404 19.74 12.96 4.88
N ARG A 405 18.76 12.23 4.31
CA ARG A 405 18.41 12.38 2.88
C ARG A 405 18.01 13.83 2.53
N PHE A 406 17.45 14.55 3.49
CA PHE A 406 16.97 15.93 3.33
C PHE A 406 17.99 16.99 3.77
N ASP A 407 19.14 16.59 4.30
CA ASP A 407 20.20 17.48 4.75
C ASP A 407 21.21 17.66 3.59
N PRO A 408 21.34 18.84 2.96
CA PRO A 408 22.18 19.01 1.77
C PRO A 408 23.65 18.65 1.97
N GLU A 409 24.15 18.74 3.20
CA GLU A 409 25.55 18.46 3.53
C GLU A 409 25.78 16.99 3.86
N LYS A 410 24.77 16.30 4.39
CA LYS A 410 24.83 14.90 4.86
C LYS A 410 24.13 13.92 3.93
N SER A 411 23.37 14.40 2.95
CA SER A 411 22.69 13.56 1.98
C SER A 411 23.70 12.95 1.02
N TRP A 412 23.59 11.65 0.88
CA TRP A 412 24.43 10.80 0.05
C TRP A 412 23.71 10.43 -1.25
N GLU A 413 22.37 10.29 -1.18
CA GLU A 413 21.48 10.12 -2.33
C GLU A 413 21.20 11.42 -3.11
N GLY A 414 21.70 12.58 -2.64
CA GLY A 414 21.67 13.82 -3.42
C GLY A 414 20.28 14.23 -3.93
N ALA A 415 20.21 14.65 -5.20
CA ALA A 415 18.94 14.96 -5.87
C ALA A 415 18.21 13.67 -6.27
N PRO A 416 16.87 13.61 -6.17
CA PRO A 416 15.97 14.74 -5.90
C PRO A 416 15.62 14.95 -4.42
N TYR A 417 16.13 14.14 -3.48
CA TYR A 417 15.87 14.34 -2.04
C TYR A 417 16.35 15.69 -1.53
N ARG A 418 17.53 16.14 -1.97
CA ARG A 418 18.08 17.47 -1.66
C ARG A 418 17.16 18.60 -2.15
N ASP A 419 16.43 18.36 -3.23
CA ASP A 419 15.64 19.35 -3.95
C ASP A 419 14.15 19.27 -3.59
N PHE A 420 13.81 18.60 -2.48
CA PHE A 420 12.43 18.40 -2.02
C PHE A 420 11.62 19.70 -1.91
N GLN A 421 12.28 20.83 -1.60
CA GLN A 421 11.65 22.16 -1.50
C GLN A 421 11.04 22.63 -2.81
N LYS A 422 11.52 22.10 -3.95
CA LYS A 422 11.00 22.39 -5.29
C LYS A 422 9.75 21.56 -5.61
N MET A 423 9.46 20.52 -4.82
CA MET A 423 8.31 19.67 -5.02
C MET A 423 7.05 20.34 -4.48
N TRP A 424 5.94 20.08 -5.16
CA TRP A 424 4.65 20.58 -4.68
C TRP A 424 4.07 19.72 -3.55
N THR A 425 4.55 18.49 -3.34
CA THR A 425 4.05 17.59 -2.29
C THR A 425 4.41 18.10 -0.89
N GLN A 426 3.44 18.12 0.04
CA GLN A 426 3.78 18.29 1.46
C GLN A 426 4.35 16.99 2.02
N ILE A 427 5.54 17.05 2.60
CA ILE A 427 6.17 15.91 3.27
C ILE A 427 6.02 16.06 4.78
N VAL A 428 5.46 15.03 5.40
CA VAL A 428 5.29 14.92 6.86
C VAL A 428 6.00 13.67 7.34
N MET A 429 6.78 13.80 8.41
CA MET A 429 7.41 12.68 9.10
C MET A 429 6.98 12.70 10.56
N THR A 430 6.84 11.51 11.13
CA THR A 430 6.50 11.35 12.55
C THR A 430 7.60 10.59 13.25
N ALA A 431 7.89 10.99 14.49
CA ALA A 431 8.76 10.29 15.41
C ALA A 431 8.02 10.02 16.71
N ALA A 432 8.40 8.99 17.44
CA ALA A 432 7.85 8.72 18.77
C ALA A 432 8.91 8.14 19.71
N SER A 433 8.80 8.48 21.00
CA SER A 433 9.67 7.92 22.05
C SER A 433 9.28 6.49 22.43
N GLY A 434 8.02 6.12 22.23
CA GLY A 434 7.53 4.74 22.36
C GLY A 434 8.08 3.78 21.31
N ASP A 435 8.67 4.28 20.23
CA ASP A 435 9.14 3.46 19.13
C ASP A 435 10.47 2.74 19.43
N GLY A 436 10.36 1.61 20.11
CA GLY A 436 11.49 0.72 20.37
C GLY A 436 12.07 0.04 19.13
N ALA A 437 11.33 -0.02 18.01
CA ALA A 437 11.82 -0.64 16.77
C ALA A 437 12.93 0.19 16.10
N THR A 438 13.05 1.45 16.51
CA THR A 438 14.10 2.38 16.06
C THR A 438 15.31 2.46 17.00
N SER A 439 15.48 1.52 17.94
CA SER A 439 16.72 1.42 18.73
C SER A 439 17.87 0.96 17.82
N LEU A 440 18.55 1.94 17.23
CA LEU A 440 19.44 1.78 16.08
C LEU A 440 20.74 1.03 16.34
N PRO A 441 21.30 0.48 15.25
CA PRO A 441 22.74 0.39 15.03
C PRO A 441 23.39 1.76 14.74
N PHE A 442 24.62 1.99 15.20
CA PHE A 442 25.32 3.30 15.25
C PHE A 442 25.49 4.10 13.92
N TRP A 443 25.13 3.56 12.75
CA TRP A 443 25.55 4.06 11.44
C TRP A 443 24.51 4.88 10.64
N TYR A 444 23.27 5.07 11.12
CA TYR A 444 22.31 5.98 10.47
C TYR A 444 21.32 6.63 11.45
N SER A 445 20.57 7.65 11.00
CA SER A 445 19.59 8.40 11.81
C SER A 445 18.17 8.27 11.22
N PRO A 446 17.31 7.37 11.72
CA PRO A 446 15.96 7.12 11.26
C PRO A 446 15.07 8.30 11.64
N SER A 447 14.16 8.67 10.74
CA SER A 447 13.15 9.68 10.99
C SER A 447 12.10 9.25 12.02
N GLY A 448 11.95 7.95 12.30
CA GLY A 448 10.97 7.46 13.29
C GLY A 448 11.38 7.66 14.76
N ALA A 449 12.67 7.88 15.03
CA ALA A 449 13.18 7.95 16.41
C ALA A 449 13.01 9.35 17.01
N ALA A 450 12.40 9.45 18.19
CA ALA A 450 12.30 10.71 18.92
C ALA A 450 13.65 11.35 19.26
N SER A 451 14.72 10.56 19.40
CA SER A 451 16.09 11.09 19.57
C SER A 451 16.57 11.85 18.33
N THR A 452 16.27 11.34 17.13
CA THR A 452 16.54 12.02 15.87
C THR A 452 15.73 13.31 15.77
N TRP A 453 14.45 13.26 16.13
CA TRP A 453 13.59 14.44 16.19
C TRP A 453 14.17 15.51 17.12
N LYS A 454 14.49 15.17 18.37
CA LYS A 454 15.09 16.11 19.35
C LYS A 454 16.38 16.74 18.82
N LYS A 455 17.23 15.93 18.19
CA LYS A 455 18.49 16.40 17.60
C LYS A 455 18.26 17.40 16.47
N LYS A 456 17.30 17.13 15.57
CA LYS A 456 17.04 17.98 14.40
C LYS A 456 16.20 19.20 14.72
N CYS A 457 15.28 19.09 15.67
CA CYS A 457 14.40 20.18 16.08
C CYS A 457 15.02 21.10 17.14
N GLY A 458 16.10 20.68 17.80
CA GLY A 458 16.91 21.53 18.69
C GLY A 458 18.16 22.13 18.02
N ASP A 459 18.31 21.96 16.70
CA ASP A 459 19.46 22.44 15.93
C ASP A 459 19.03 23.56 14.98
N ASP A 460 19.46 24.80 15.25
CA ASP A 460 19.12 25.97 14.43
C ASP A 460 19.51 25.81 12.96
N ALA A 461 20.58 25.06 12.66
CA ALA A 461 21.00 24.79 11.29
C ALA A 461 19.95 23.98 10.51
N SER A 462 19.14 23.18 11.23
CA SER A 462 18.11 22.31 10.66
C SER A 462 16.76 23.03 10.48
N ALA A 463 16.56 24.23 11.04
CA ALA A 463 15.29 24.99 10.98
C ALA A 463 14.90 25.49 9.57
N SER A 464 15.87 25.55 8.65
CA SER A 464 15.63 25.85 7.23
C SER A 464 15.02 24.66 6.47
N THR A 465 15.18 23.44 7.01
CA THR A 465 14.74 22.19 6.40
C THR A 465 13.47 21.65 7.06
N PHE A 466 13.41 21.73 8.40
CA PHE A 466 12.33 21.14 9.18
C PHE A 466 11.50 22.20 9.88
N GLU A 467 10.18 22.04 9.79
CA GLU A 467 9.20 22.70 10.64
C GLU A 467 8.80 21.70 11.72
N CYS A 468 9.20 21.96 12.96
CA CYS A 468 9.07 20.99 14.04
C CYS A 468 7.83 21.23 14.89
N MET A 469 7.06 20.16 15.09
CA MET A 469 5.85 20.16 15.92
C MET A 469 5.85 19.00 16.90
N LYS A 470 4.99 19.07 17.90
CA LYS A 470 4.73 17.98 18.82
C LYS A 470 3.24 17.85 19.12
N THR A 471 2.81 16.63 19.36
CA THR A 471 1.52 16.33 19.97
C THR A 471 1.60 16.54 21.48
N VAL A 472 0.54 17.07 22.08
CA VAL A 472 0.41 17.23 23.54
C VAL A 472 -0.95 16.67 23.95
N GLU A 473 -1.00 15.86 25.01
CA GLU A 473 -2.26 15.32 25.53
C GLU A 473 -3.23 16.45 25.83
N TYR A 474 -4.47 16.31 25.36
CA TYR A 474 -5.50 17.31 25.59
C TYR A 474 -5.98 17.24 27.04
N ASN A 475 -5.54 18.19 27.87
CA ASN A 475 -6.01 18.33 29.24
C ASN A 475 -7.27 19.19 29.27
N ALA A 476 -8.41 18.60 28.92
CA ALA A 476 -9.70 19.28 29.09
C ALA A 476 -9.94 19.55 30.60
N PRO A 477 -10.36 20.75 31.02
CA PRO A 477 -10.89 20.93 32.36
C PRO A 477 -12.13 20.02 32.49
N ALA A 478 -12.21 19.25 33.60
CA ALA A 478 -13.21 18.20 33.85
C ALA A 478 -14.70 18.64 33.80
N THR A 479 -14.97 19.89 33.47
CA THR A 479 -16.29 20.51 33.38
C THR A 479 -16.71 20.84 31.94
N SER A 480 -15.88 20.60 30.92
CA SER A 480 -16.32 20.73 29.53
C SER A 480 -17.20 19.53 29.16
N ASP A 481 -18.43 19.79 28.74
CA ASP A 481 -19.41 18.79 28.29
C ASP A 481 -18.73 17.63 27.55
N SER A 482 -19.01 16.40 27.99
CA SER A 482 -18.46 15.13 27.48
C SER A 482 -18.81 14.81 26.03
N HIS A 483 -19.26 15.81 25.27
CA HIS A 483 -19.62 15.75 23.86
C HIS A 483 -18.82 16.73 23.00
N SER A 484 -17.82 17.43 23.55
CA SER A 484 -16.98 18.32 22.75
C SER A 484 -16.18 17.53 21.71
N LYS A 485 -16.33 17.91 20.43
CA LYS A 485 -15.68 17.38 19.22
C LYS A 485 -14.14 17.55 19.19
N HIS A 486 -13.48 17.51 20.35
CA HIS A 486 -12.05 17.78 20.45
C HIS A 486 -11.24 16.52 20.20
N LEU A 487 -10.17 16.69 19.42
CA LEU A 487 -9.15 15.66 19.21
C LEU A 487 -8.56 15.24 20.57
N PRO A 488 -8.07 14.01 20.71
CA PRO A 488 -7.45 13.56 21.96
C PRO A 488 -6.10 14.25 22.26
N PHE A 489 -5.64 15.15 21.39
CA PHE A 489 -4.39 15.88 21.51
C PHE A 489 -4.48 17.26 20.84
N ASP A 490 -3.63 18.17 21.30
CA ASP A 490 -3.29 19.39 20.57
C ASP A 490 -2.00 19.21 19.76
N LEU A 491 -1.90 19.95 18.65
CA LEU A 491 -0.65 20.14 17.92
C LEU A 491 -0.05 21.47 18.30
N CYS A 492 1.25 21.46 18.59
CA CYS A 492 2.00 22.62 19.05
C CYS A 492 3.31 22.73 18.28
N PHE A 493 3.81 23.95 18.10
CA PHE A 493 5.19 24.12 17.65
C PHE A 493 6.16 23.59 18.71
N ALA A 494 7.34 23.15 18.26
CA ALA A 494 8.41 22.67 19.13
C ALA A 494 9.16 23.80 19.85
N ASP A 495 8.72 25.06 19.71
CA ASP A 495 9.38 26.23 20.29
C ASP A 495 9.31 26.27 21.83
N ASP A 496 10.20 27.07 22.43
CA ASP A 496 10.27 27.26 23.89
C ASP A 496 8.96 27.79 24.49
N LYS A 497 8.10 28.39 23.66
CA LYS A 497 6.83 28.96 24.06
C LYS A 497 5.70 27.92 24.08
N GLY A 498 5.88 26.76 23.43
CA GLY A 498 4.91 25.68 23.39
C GLY A 498 3.55 26.16 22.90
N THR A 499 3.51 26.99 21.86
CA THR A 499 2.26 27.62 21.41
C THR A 499 1.28 26.53 20.93
N CYS A 500 0.11 26.43 21.58
CA CYS A 500 -0.97 25.47 21.29
C CYS A 500 -2.35 26.13 21.45
N PRO A 501 -3.41 25.65 20.77
CA PRO A 501 -3.33 24.88 19.53
C PRO A 501 -2.84 25.77 18.38
N VAL A 502 -2.12 25.20 17.41
CA VAL A 502 -1.69 25.94 16.22
C VAL A 502 -2.41 25.47 14.96
N THR A 503 -2.69 26.42 14.08
CA THR A 503 -3.03 26.13 12.69
C THR A 503 -1.82 25.50 12.03
N LEU A 504 -2.03 24.42 11.29
CA LEU A 504 -0.96 23.77 10.55
C LEU A 504 -0.27 24.77 9.62
N PRO A 505 1.07 24.77 9.54
CA PRO A 505 1.81 25.72 8.73
C PRO A 505 1.43 25.55 7.25
N ARG A 506 1.38 26.66 6.52
CA ARG A 506 1.23 26.60 5.06
C ARG A 506 2.46 25.93 4.46
N ARG A 507 2.28 25.29 3.31
CA ARG A 507 3.39 24.72 2.53
C ARG A 507 4.37 25.85 2.16
N ASP A 508 5.55 25.83 2.77
CA ASP A 508 6.62 26.82 2.59
C ASP A 508 7.93 26.18 2.09
N GLY A 509 7.86 24.92 1.66
CA GLY A 509 9.02 24.16 1.21
C GLY A 509 9.81 23.50 2.35
N LYS A 510 9.30 23.47 3.59
CA LYS A 510 9.87 22.67 4.68
C LYS A 510 9.20 21.31 4.84
N LEU A 511 9.92 20.36 5.43
CA LEU A 511 9.33 19.11 5.92
C LEU A 511 8.69 19.36 7.28
N LEU A 512 7.47 18.88 7.46
CA LEU A 512 6.84 18.86 8.78
C LEU A 512 7.35 17.65 9.56
N TYR A 513 7.99 17.87 10.72
CA TYR A 513 8.52 16.80 11.54
C TYR A 513 7.88 16.80 12.92
N ILE A 514 7.04 15.80 13.17
CA ILE A 514 6.12 15.79 14.32
C ILE A 514 6.56 14.75 15.36
N ASP A 515 6.79 15.19 16.60
CA ASP A 515 6.88 14.29 17.75
C ASP A 515 5.46 13.83 18.16
N THR A 516 5.20 12.56 17.93
CA THR A 516 3.93 11.88 18.21
C THR A 516 3.95 11.14 19.55
N SER A 517 4.94 11.38 20.41
CA SER A 517 5.09 10.67 21.70
C SER A 517 3.88 10.77 22.64
N ALA A 518 3.04 11.82 22.52
CA ALA A 518 1.83 11.94 23.34
C ALA A 518 0.68 11.03 22.85
N VAL A 519 0.73 10.58 21.60
CA VAL A 519 -0.33 9.76 20.98
C VAL A 519 0.15 8.37 20.60
N VAL A 520 1.47 8.17 20.51
CA VAL A 520 2.17 6.90 20.33
C VAL A 520 2.93 6.62 21.62
N THR A 521 2.33 5.81 22.47
CA THR A 521 2.75 5.65 23.87
C THR A 521 3.59 4.39 24.03
N THR A 522 3.00 3.27 24.43
CA THR A 522 3.70 1.98 24.63
C THR A 522 2.86 0.77 24.23
N TYR A 523 1.64 0.98 23.73
CA TYR A 523 0.73 -0.12 23.49
C TYR A 523 1.09 -0.87 22.21
N ASN A 524 0.92 -2.20 22.27
CA ASN A 524 0.94 -3.04 21.10
C ASN A 524 -0.47 -3.09 20.50
N SER A 525 -0.58 -2.97 19.18
CA SER A 525 -1.85 -3.28 18.52
C SER A 525 -2.11 -4.79 18.63
N PRO A 526 -3.37 -5.23 18.85
CA PRO A 526 -3.65 -6.66 18.97
C PRO A 526 -3.15 -7.42 17.74
N GLY A 527 -2.42 -8.52 17.93
CA GLY A 527 -1.90 -9.32 16.83
C GLY A 527 -0.80 -8.65 16.00
N THR A 528 -0.10 -7.65 16.55
CA THR A 528 1.14 -7.10 15.96
C THR A 528 2.35 -7.47 16.82
N GLY A 529 3.54 -7.60 16.23
CA GLY A 529 4.79 -7.88 16.96
C GLY A 529 5.56 -6.63 17.40
N GLY A 530 5.12 -5.43 16.99
CA GLY A 530 5.92 -4.20 17.01
C GLY A 530 5.89 -3.37 18.30
N GLY A 531 5.07 -3.71 19.29
CA GLY A 531 4.89 -2.86 20.47
C GLY A 531 4.35 -1.47 20.08
N ALA A 532 4.89 -0.40 20.66
CA ALA A 532 4.46 0.96 20.33
C ALA A 532 4.78 1.40 18.89
N HIS A 533 5.59 0.65 18.14
CA HIS A 533 5.75 0.84 16.70
C HIS A 533 4.44 0.52 15.93
N SER A 534 3.51 -0.19 16.56
CA SER A 534 2.19 -0.50 15.99
C SER A 534 1.07 0.33 16.63
N ASP A 535 1.37 1.27 17.53
CA ASP A 535 0.37 2.19 18.13
C ASP A 535 -0.18 3.19 17.09
N ILE A 536 0.45 3.27 15.92
CA ILE A 536 0.06 4.15 14.81
C ILE A 536 -1.30 3.82 14.18
N TYR A 537 -1.87 2.65 14.48
CA TYR A 537 -3.15 2.21 13.94
C TYR A 537 -4.36 2.66 14.78
N ARG A 538 -4.15 3.53 15.77
CA ARG A 538 -5.20 3.96 16.71
C ARG A 538 -5.87 5.27 16.32
N MET A 539 -7.02 5.52 16.96
CA MET A 539 -7.83 6.73 16.77
C MET A 539 -7.02 8.04 16.81
N PRO A 540 -6.11 8.29 17.79
CA PRO A 540 -5.34 9.54 17.80
C PRO A 540 -4.50 9.74 16.53
N MET A 541 -3.90 8.68 16.01
CA MET A 541 -3.09 8.76 14.79
C MET A 541 -3.94 8.89 13.54
N GLY A 542 -5.11 8.23 13.47
CA GLY A 542 -6.09 8.50 12.40
C GLY A 542 -6.58 9.95 12.40
N ALA A 543 -6.76 10.55 13.58
CA ALA A 543 -7.17 11.93 13.70
C ALA A 543 -6.04 12.92 13.32
N LEU A 544 -4.78 12.61 13.65
CA LEU A 544 -3.62 13.34 13.13
C LEU A 544 -3.55 13.27 11.60
N LEU A 545 -3.67 12.07 11.03
CA LEU A 545 -3.65 11.86 9.59
C LEU A 545 -4.76 12.61 8.87
N TRP A 546 -5.98 12.62 9.43
CA TRP A 546 -7.09 13.40 8.90
C TRP A 546 -6.78 14.90 8.94
N LYS A 547 -6.32 15.45 10.08
CA LYS A 547 -5.97 16.87 10.20
C LYS A 547 -4.89 17.29 9.19
N LEU A 548 -3.90 16.44 8.95
CA LEU A 548 -2.88 16.66 7.91
C LEU A 548 -3.49 16.62 6.50
N THR A 549 -4.40 15.68 6.25
CA THR A 549 -5.10 15.55 4.97
C THR A 549 -5.98 16.75 4.69
N GLU A 550 -6.78 17.21 5.66
CA GLU A 550 -7.62 18.41 5.52
C GLU A 550 -6.77 19.65 5.17
N ALA A 551 -5.60 19.80 5.81
CA ALA A 551 -4.74 20.96 5.60
C ALA A 551 -3.96 20.93 4.28
N TYR A 552 -3.44 19.77 3.87
CA TYR A 552 -2.47 19.68 2.77
C TYR A 552 -3.00 19.00 1.50
N ALA A 553 -4.13 18.32 1.62
CA ALA A 553 -4.84 17.64 0.54
C ALA A 553 -6.35 17.95 0.65
N PRO A 554 -6.76 19.24 0.72
CA PRO A 554 -8.14 19.60 1.04
C PRO A 554 -9.12 19.03 0.03
N ASN A 555 -10.26 18.52 0.53
CA ASN A 555 -11.31 17.90 -0.28
C ASN A 555 -11.70 18.84 -1.45
N PRO A 556 -11.54 18.39 -2.71
CA PRO A 556 -11.83 19.24 -3.86
C PRO A 556 -13.33 19.35 -4.13
N LEU A 557 -14.14 18.46 -3.55
CA LEU A 557 -15.58 18.40 -3.74
C LEU A 557 -16.29 19.30 -2.73
N THR A 558 -17.32 20.00 -3.18
CA THR A 558 -18.33 20.62 -2.31
C THR A 558 -19.41 19.58 -1.96
N PRO A 559 -20.25 19.83 -0.94
CA PRO A 559 -21.42 18.98 -0.67
C PRO A 559 -22.34 18.82 -1.88
N ASP A 560 -22.53 19.89 -2.67
CA ASP A 560 -23.36 19.88 -3.87
C ASP A 560 -22.74 19.02 -4.98
N ASP A 561 -21.40 19.04 -5.08
CA ASP A 561 -20.65 18.13 -5.96
C ASP A 561 -20.75 16.66 -5.54
N LEU A 562 -21.43 16.28 -4.46
CA LEU A 562 -21.70 14.86 -4.16
C LEU A 562 -23.09 14.42 -4.64
N CYS A 563 -23.94 15.37 -5.05
CA CYS A 563 -25.37 15.14 -5.31
C CYS A 563 -25.77 15.18 -6.79
N GLU A 564 -25.03 15.86 -7.67
CA GLU A 564 -25.43 15.95 -9.09
C GLU A 564 -24.81 14.84 -9.97
N PRO A 565 -25.56 14.02 -10.69
CA PRO A 565 -24.96 13.06 -11.63
C PRO A 565 -24.35 13.79 -12.84
N ASP A 566 -23.03 13.72 -13.01
CA ASP A 566 -22.38 14.29 -14.19
C ASP A 566 -22.66 13.46 -15.45
N THR A 567 -22.94 14.17 -16.55
CA THR A 567 -22.92 13.60 -17.90
C THR A 567 -21.48 13.59 -18.43
N PHE A 568 -20.62 12.73 -17.88
CA PHE A 568 -19.31 12.51 -18.46
C PHE A 568 -19.41 11.53 -19.64
N GLU A 569 -19.22 12.02 -20.86
CA GLU A 569 -19.03 11.15 -22.03
C GLU A 569 -17.58 10.68 -22.10
N PRO A 570 -17.30 9.38 -22.00
CA PRO A 570 -15.94 8.87 -22.07
C PRO A 570 -15.34 9.08 -23.46
N SER A 571 -14.09 9.50 -23.55
CA SER A 571 -13.43 9.64 -24.86
C SER A 571 -13.19 8.26 -25.49
N ALA A 572 -13.51 8.12 -26.78
CA ALA A 572 -13.28 6.89 -27.55
C ALA A 572 -11.81 6.43 -27.57
N GLN A 573 -10.87 7.35 -27.31
CA GLN A 573 -9.43 7.08 -27.29
C GLN A 573 -8.99 6.26 -26.06
N MET A 574 -9.51 6.58 -24.87
CA MET A 574 -9.15 5.88 -23.64
C MET A 574 -9.58 4.40 -23.66
N TYR A 575 -10.70 4.09 -24.34
CA TYR A 575 -11.15 2.72 -24.52
C TYR A 575 -10.19 1.87 -25.36
N LYS A 576 -9.58 2.47 -26.39
CA LYS A 576 -8.52 1.81 -27.14
C LYS A 576 -7.32 1.57 -26.24
N ASP A 577 -6.96 2.54 -25.41
CA ASP A 577 -5.79 2.46 -24.53
C ASP A 577 -5.93 1.41 -23.40
N CYS A 578 -7.16 1.07 -22.98
CA CYS A 578 -7.43 0.02 -21.98
C CYS A 578 -7.71 -1.37 -22.58
N THR A 579 -7.89 -1.49 -23.90
CA THR A 579 -8.15 -2.76 -24.59
C THR A 579 -7.00 -3.25 -25.46
N GLN A 580 -6.04 -2.37 -25.79
CA GLN A 580 -4.81 -2.73 -26.48
C GLN A 580 -3.75 -3.18 -25.46
N GLU A 581 -2.92 -4.17 -25.81
CA GLU A 581 -1.70 -4.50 -25.06
C GLU A 581 -0.88 -3.21 -24.94
N ALA A 582 -0.78 -2.70 -23.71
CA ALA A 582 -0.14 -1.42 -23.51
C ALA A 582 1.36 -1.60 -23.70
N GLU A 583 1.95 -0.87 -24.66
CA GLU A 583 3.37 -0.52 -24.61
C GLU A 583 3.58 0.36 -23.38
N LEU A 584 3.66 -0.28 -22.21
CA LEU A 584 3.91 0.42 -20.96
C LEU A 584 5.32 1.02 -20.97
N LEU A 585 6.20 0.50 -21.81
CA LEU A 585 7.51 1.07 -22.07
C LEU A 585 7.61 1.27 -23.59
N PRO A 586 8.12 2.42 -24.08
CA PRO A 586 8.45 2.56 -25.50
C PRO A 586 9.33 1.38 -25.94
N PRO A 587 9.25 0.92 -27.20
CA PRO A 587 10.17 -0.09 -27.72
C PRO A 587 11.62 0.38 -27.47
N GLY A 588 12.39 -0.49 -26.82
CA GLY A 588 13.74 -0.21 -26.33
C GLY A 588 14.82 -0.27 -27.39
#